data_AF-A0A8W8LJT8-F1
#
_entry.id   AF-A0A8W8LJT8-F1
#
_cell.length_a   1.000
_cell.length_b   1.000
_cell.length_c   1.000
_cell.angle_alpha   90.00
_cell.angle_beta   90.00
_cell.angle_gamma   90.00
#
_symmetry.space_group_name_H-M   'P 1'
#
loop_
_entity.id
_entity.type
_entity.pdbx_description
1 polymer ?
#
loop_
_entity_poly.entity_id
_entity_poly.type
_entity_poly.pdbx_seq_one_letter_code
_entity_poly.pdbx_strand_id
1 'polypeptide(L)'
;ILVACGITPILPAVCNHDTQTIRLLLEYNSPINLPGRIIRRREEFYFDPCELAIHLGFFDVVELLYDYGYNLSKYPYLVDPMGSIDTPATLKENTLALGQLRSLASNPHSLFKVSGLTIRKVLQKNLHDKVRLLPLPSSLQEDLLCLAAH
;
A
#
# COMPACT_ATOMS: atom_id res chain seq x y z
N ILE A 1 4.79 21.50 9.94
CA ILE A 1 3.44 20.96 10.23
C ILE A 1 2.77 20.72 8.88
N LEU A 2 2.67 19.46 8.46
CA LEU A 2 1.89 19.05 7.29
C LEU A 2 0.42 19.02 7.73
N VAL A 3 -0.44 19.84 7.12
CA VAL A 3 -1.87 19.86 7.44
C VAL A 3 -2.60 19.03 6.40
N ALA A 4 -3.26 17.97 6.85
CA ALA A 4 -4.02 17.04 6.03
C ALA A 4 -5.52 17.37 6.11
N CYS A 5 -6.12 17.99 5.08
CA CYS A 5 -7.55 18.32 5.04
C CYS A 5 -8.25 17.54 3.92
N GLY A 6 -9.30 16.77 4.25
CA GLY A 6 -10.10 15.98 3.28
C GLY A 6 -9.49 14.63 2.90
N ILE A 7 -8.62 14.10 3.76
CA ILE A 7 -7.71 13.01 3.44
C ILE A 7 -8.25 11.65 3.95
N THR A 8 -8.05 10.59 3.15
CA THR A 8 -8.19 9.20 3.59
C THR A 8 -7.30 8.95 4.82
N PRO A 9 -7.83 8.36 5.91
CA PRO A 9 -7.14 8.28 7.21
C PRO A 9 -5.78 7.58 7.17
N ILE A 10 -5.49 6.85 6.10
CA ILE A 10 -4.21 6.17 5.88
C ILE A 10 -3.07 7.15 5.54
N LEU A 11 -3.33 8.26 4.85
CA LEU A 11 -2.27 9.20 4.43
C LEU A 11 -1.58 9.92 5.61
N PRO A 12 -2.30 10.44 6.64
CA PRO A 12 -1.65 11.01 7.82
C PRO A 12 -0.88 9.94 8.61
N ALA A 13 -1.35 8.70 8.61
CA ALA A 13 -0.62 7.57 9.20
C ALA A 13 0.70 7.31 8.44
N VAL A 14 0.69 7.34 7.10
CA VAL A 14 1.92 7.28 6.27
C VAL A 14 2.83 8.47 6.55
N CYS A 15 2.33 9.71 6.61
CA CYS A 15 3.12 10.89 6.96
C CYS A 15 3.89 10.74 8.28
N ASN A 16 3.27 10.07 9.25
CA ASN A 16 3.83 9.87 10.59
C ASN A 16 4.63 8.56 10.72
N HIS A 17 4.76 7.77 9.64
CA HIS A 17 5.33 6.42 9.66
C HIS A 17 4.66 5.50 10.72
N ASP A 18 3.38 5.72 10.99
CA ASP A 18 2.62 4.95 11.98
C ASP A 18 2.16 3.62 11.39
N THR A 19 3.08 2.67 11.33
CA THR A 19 2.87 1.34 10.73
C THR A 19 1.74 0.56 11.40
N GLN A 20 1.48 0.76 12.69
CA GLN A 20 0.38 0.11 13.41
C GLN A 20 -0.97 0.62 12.93
N THR A 21 -1.13 1.95 12.85
CA THR A 21 -2.36 2.55 12.31
C THR A 21 -2.55 2.21 10.84
N ILE A 22 -1.48 2.17 10.03
CA ILE A 22 -1.55 1.74 8.63
C ILE A 22 -2.07 0.31 8.54
N ARG A 23 -1.51 -0.65 9.29
CA ARG A 23 -1.96 -2.04 9.32
C ARG A 23 -3.44 -2.15 9.68
N LEU A 24 -3.87 -1.49 10.76
CA LEU A 24 -5.26 -1.51 11.19
C LEU A 24 -6.21 -0.97 10.10
N LEU A 25 -5.84 0.16 9.47
CA LEU A 25 -6.65 0.72 8.38
C LEU A 25 -6.74 -0.23 7.19
N LEU A 26 -5.63 -0.88 6.84
CA LEU A 26 -5.58 -1.87 5.76
C LEU A 26 -6.42 -3.11 6.08
N GLU A 27 -6.36 -3.64 7.31
CA GLU A 27 -7.21 -4.73 7.80
C GLU A 27 -8.70 -4.40 7.64
N TYR A 28 -9.09 -3.14 7.91
CA TYR A 28 -10.44 -2.63 7.71
C TYR A 28 -10.75 -2.16 6.27
N ASN A 29 -9.94 -2.59 5.29
CA ASN A 29 -10.16 -2.36 3.86
C ASN A 29 -10.12 -0.87 3.44
N SER A 30 -9.28 -0.08 4.12
CA SER A 30 -9.04 1.33 3.76
C SER A 30 -8.52 1.43 2.32
N PRO A 31 -8.99 2.41 1.54
CA PRO A 31 -8.57 2.58 0.16
C PRO A 31 -7.08 3.01 0.07
N ILE A 32 -6.31 2.25 -0.72
CA ILE A 32 -4.87 2.43 -0.92
C ILE A 32 -4.49 3.19 -2.21
N ASN A 33 -5.45 3.45 -3.09
CA ASN A 33 -5.22 4.08 -4.39
C ASN A 33 -5.85 5.48 -4.50
N LEU A 34 -6.36 6.02 -3.39
CA LEU A 34 -7.00 7.34 -3.39
C LEU A 34 -5.95 8.41 -3.04
N PRO A 35 -5.62 9.31 -3.99
CA PRO A 35 -4.72 10.41 -3.71
C PRO A 35 -5.37 11.42 -2.78
N GLY A 36 -4.57 11.99 -1.89
CA GLY A 36 -4.98 13.05 -0.99
C GLY A 36 -4.02 14.24 -1.05
N ARG A 37 -4.52 15.39 -0.62
CA ARG A 37 -3.82 16.67 -0.71
C ARG A 37 -2.82 16.85 0.42
N ILE A 38 -1.55 16.99 0.09
CA ILE A 38 -0.45 17.25 1.02
C ILE A 38 0.08 18.68 0.79
N ILE A 39 0.08 19.51 1.84
CA ILE A 39 0.53 20.91 1.75
C ILE A 39 1.91 21.04 2.39
N ARG A 40 2.93 21.39 1.58
CA ARG A 40 4.31 21.59 2.03
C ARG A 40 4.81 22.94 1.52
N ARG A 41 5.32 23.79 2.42
CA ARG A 41 5.88 25.13 2.06
C ARG A 41 4.96 26.00 1.18
N ARG A 42 3.65 25.92 1.39
CA ARG A 42 2.59 26.60 0.59
C ARG A 42 2.39 26.04 -0.82
N GLU A 43 3.05 24.94 -1.16
CA GLU A 43 2.77 24.17 -2.36
C GLU A 43 1.84 23.01 -2.02
N GLU A 44 0.93 22.71 -2.94
CA GLU A 44 0.01 21.58 -2.83
C GLU A 44 0.49 20.44 -3.73
N PHE A 45 0.61 19.27 -3.14
CA PHE A 45 0.92 18.02 -3.82
C PHE A 45 -0.24 17.05 -3.63
N TYR A 46 -0.41 16.13 -4.57
CA TYR A 46 -1.37 15.05 -4.46
C TYR A 46 -0.59 13.75 -4.52
N PHE A 47 -0.71 12.95 -3.47
CA PHE A 47 -0.08 11.65 -3.38
C PHE A 47 -1.11 10.63 -2.95
N ASP A 48 -1.10 9.46 -3.59
CA ASP A 48 -1.66 8.27 -2.96
C ASP A 48 -0.74 7.76 -1.82
N PRO A 49 -1.23 6.87 -0.95
CA PRO A 49 -0.46 6.36 0.19
C PRO A 49 0.91 5.78 -0.18
N CYS A 50 1.03 5.09 -1.32
CA CYS A 50 2.28 4.46 -1.73
C CYS A 50 3.24 5.49 -2.33
N GLU A 51 2.75 6.43 -3.14
CA GLU A 51 3.56 7.52 -3.69
C GLU A 51 4.16 8.37 -2.58
N LEU A 52 3.37 8.66 -1.54
CA LEU A 52 3.83 9.36 -0.35
C LEU A 52 4.91 8.56 0.40
N ALA A 53 4.69 7.24 0.59
CA ALA A 53 5.68 6.39 1.25
C ALA A 53 7.02 6.33 0.49
N ILE A 54 6.99 6.24 -0.84
CA ILE A 54 8.19 6.31 -1.69
C ILE A 54 8.86 7.67 -1.55
N HIS A 55 8.09 8.77 -1.60
CA HIS A 55 8.62 10.14 -1.46
C HIS A 55 9.28 10.38 -0.09
N LEU A 56 8.78 9.74 0.96
CA LEU A 56 9.32 9.82 2.32
C LEU A 56 10.40 8.77 2.62
N GLY A 57 10.59 7.78 1.75
CA GLY A 57 11.56 6.68 1.93
C GLY A 57 11.10 5.58 2.89
N PHE A 58 9.80 5.47 3.17
CA PHE A 58 9.23 4.44 4.04
C PHE A 58 8.93 3.16 3.24
N PHE A 59 10.00 2.44 2.87
CA PHE A 59 9.89 1.26 2.00
C PHE A 59 9.19 0.07 2.65
N ASP A 60 9.27 -0.06 3.98
CA ASP A 60 8.48 -1.01 4.77
C ASP A 60 6.97 -0.77 4.62
N VAL A 61 6.55 0.50 4.54
CA VAL A 61 5.16 0.86 4.24
C VAL A 61 4.80 0.53 2.79
N VAL A 62 5.72 0.70 1.84
CA VAL A 62 5.50 0.32 0.43
C VAL A 62 5.28 -1.19 0.31
N GLU A 63 6.10 -2.00 0.97
CA GLU A 63 5.94 -3.46 1.03
C GLU A 63 4.60 -3.86 1.63
N LEU A 64 4.22 -3.23 2.76
CA LEU A 64 2.92 -3.45 3.39
C LEU A 64 1.75 -3.08 2.46
N LEU A 65 1.84 -1.98 1.71
CA LEU A 65 0.79 -1.59 0.75
C LEU A 65 0.72 -2.57 -0.43
N TYR A 66 1.86 -3.03 -0.93
CA TYR A 66 1.94 -4.08 -1.95
C TYR A 66 1.23 -5.35 -1.47
N ASP A 67 1.48 -5.77 -0.22
CA ASP A 67 0.79 -6.90 0.41
C ASP A 67 -0.74 -6.74 0.46
N TYR A 68 -1.27 -5.52 0.47
CA TYR A 68 -2.71 -5.28 0.41
C TYR A 68 -3.21 -4.99 -1.02
N GLY A 69 -2.41 -5.36 -2.02
CA GLY A 69 -2.79 -5.37 -3.43
C GLY A 69 -2.46 -4.08 -4.18
N TYR A 70 -1.56 -3.25 -3.64
CA TYR A 70 -1.07 -2.10 -4.40
C TYR A 70 -0.26 -2.55 -5.62
N ASN A 71 -0.57 -1.99 -6.80
CA ASN A 71 0.10 -2.36 -8.04
C ASN A 71 1.39 -1.55 -8.25
N LEU A 72 2.53 -2.12 -7.87
CA LEU A 72 3.85 -1.51 -8.09
C LEU A 72 4.27 -1.48 -9.56
N SER A 73 3.78 -2.41 -10.39
CA SER A 73 4.11 -2.49 -11.82
C SER A 73 3.60 -1.29 -12.62
N LYS A 74 2.76 -0.41 -12.01
CA LYS A 74 2.37 0.86 -12.62
C LYS A 74 3.52 1.86 -12.74
N TYR A 75 4.62 1.66 -12.00
CA TYR A 75 5.78 2.54 -12.01
C TYR A 75 6.83 2.07 -13.01
N PRO A 76 7.09 2.81 -14.10
CA PRO A 76 8.05 2.40 -15.12
C PRO A 76 9.45 2.13 -14.58
N TYR A 77 9.93 2.94 -13.63
CA TYR A 77 11.26 2.81 -13.02
C TYR A 77 11.45 1.52 -12.17
N LEU A 78 10.35 0.83 -11.84
CA LEU A 78 10.37 -0.48 -11.16
C LEU A 78 10.30 -1.66 -12.13
N VAL A 79 9.85 -1.46 -13.37
CA VAL A 79 9.69 -2.54 -14.36
C VAL A 79 10.78 -2.49 -15.43
N ASP A 80 11.20 -1.28 -15.83
CA ASP A 80 12.27 -1.06 -16.79
C ASP A 80 13.47 -0.39 -16.09
N PRO A 81 14.53 -1.16 -15.78
CA PRO A 81 15.74 -0.63 -15.18
C PRO A 81 16.47 0.40 -16.05
N MET A 82 16.25 0.38 -17.37
CA MET A 82 16.90 1.27 -18.33
C MET A 82 16.18 2.63 -18.43
N GLY A 83 14.92 2.71 -17.99
CA GLY A 83 14.11 3.92 -17.90
C GLY A 83 14.40 4.82 -16.69
N SER A 84 15.65 4.86 -16.21
CA SER A 84 16.06 5.45 -14.92
C SER A 84 15.79 6.96 -14.73
N ILE A 85 15.31 7.67 -15.76
CA ILE A 85 15.14 9.13 -15.74
C ILE A 85 14.20 9.56 -14.60
N ASP A 86 13.15 8.78 -14.33
CA ASP A 86 12.10 9.14 -13.38
C ASP A 86 12.22 8.48 -12.00
N THR A 87 13.36 7.82 -11.69
CA THR A 87 13.51 7.17 -10.37
C THR A 87 13.58 8.22 -9.25
N PRO A 88 12.73 8.11 -8.21
CA PRO A 88 12.75 9.02 -7.06
C PRO A 88 14.12 9.08 -6.37
N ALA A 89 14.50 10.27 -5.87
CA ALA A 89 15.79 10.47 -5.19
C ALA A 89 15.99 9.51 -4.00
N THR A 90 14.93 9.30 -3.20
CA THR A 90 14.91 8.35 -2.08
C THR A 90 15.28 6.92 -2.49
N LEU A 91 14.86 6.48 -3.68
CA LEU A 91 15.19 5.16 -4.24
C LEU A 91 16.57 5.11 -4.91
N LYS A 92 17.05 6.24 -5.45
CA LYS A 92 18.43 6.34 -5.96
C LYS A 92 19.45 6.22 -4.83
N GLU A 93 19.14 6.79 -3.68
CA GLU A 93 19.98 6.72 -2.47
C GLU A 93 19.94 5.34 -1.81
N ASN A 94 18.81 4.62 -1.91
CA ASN A 94 18.65 3.28 -1.35
C ASN A 94 18.50 2.20 -2.44
N THR A 95 19.63 1.77 -2.99
CA THR A 95 19.69 0.75 -4.05
C THR A 95 19.15 -0.62 -3.64
N LEU A 96 19.24 -0.95 -2.34
CA LEU A 96 18.71 -2.19 -1.78
C LEU A 96 17.19 -2.20 -1.86
N ALA A 97 16.53 -1.15 -1.37
CA ALA A 97 15.08 -1.00 -1.46
C ALA A 97 14.61 -0.97 -2.92
N LEU A 98 15.35 -0.29 -3.81
CA LEU A 98 15.04 -0.30 -5.24
C LEU A 98 15.08 -1.72 -5.83
N GLY A 99 16.09 -2.53 -5.48
CA GLY A 99 16.18 -3.92 -5.90
C GLY A 99 15.00 -4.76 -5.40
N GLN A 100 14.61 -4.59 -4.14
CA GLN A 100 13.45 -5.26 -3.55
C GLN A 100 12.15 -4.88 -4.26
N LEU A 101 11.86 -3.58 -4.41
CA LEU A 101 10.64 -3.13 -5.06
C LEU A 101 10.55 -3.55 -6.53
N ARG A 102 11.68 -3.61 -7.26
CA ARG A 102 11.73 -4.17 -8.62
C ARG A 102 11.38 -5.65 -8.66
N SER A 103 11.85 -6.42 -7.68
CA SER A 103 11.48 -7.83 -7.53
C SER A 103 9.97 -7.97 -7.27
N LEU A 104 9.41 -7.17 -6.37
CA LEU A 104 7.97 -7.19 -6.08
C LEU A 104 7.12 -6.74 -7.29
N ALA A 105 7.56 -5.73 -8.04
CA ALA A 105 6.86 -5.26 -9.23
C ALA A 105 6.89 -6.26 -10.39
N SER A 106 7.92 -7.11 -10.45
CA SER A 106 8.09 -8.13 -11.49
C SER A 106 7.41 -9.46 -11.16
N ASN A 107 7.19 -9.73 -9.87
CA ASN A 107 6.59 -10.96 -9.40
C ASN A 107 5.10 -10.73 -9.04
N PRO A 108 4.15 -11.34 -9.77
CA PRO A 108 2.75 -11.25 -9.41
C PRO A 108 2.49 -12.00 -8.09
N HIS A 109 1.50 -11.51 -7.33
CA HIS A 109 1.00 -12.19 -6.14
C HIS A 109 0.52 -13.62 -6.44
N SER A 110 0.62 -14.50 -5.45
CA SER A 110 0.10 -15.86 -5.56
C SER A 110 -1.42 -15.88 -5.83
N LEU A 111 -1.91 -16.95 -6.46
CA LEU A 111 -3.36 -17.10 -6.73
C LEU A 111 -4.20 -17.01 -5.45
N PHE A 112 -3.68 -17.52 -4.33
CA PHE A 112 -4.32 -17.42 -3.03
C PHE A 112 -4.49 -15.95 -2.62
N LYS A 113 -3.42 -15.16 -2.70
CA LYS A 113 -3.43 -13.74 -2.35
C LYS A 113 -4.35 -12.93 -3.27
N VAL A 114 -4.29 -13.17 -4.58
CA VAL A 114 -5.17 -12.51 -5.56
C VAL A 114 -6.64 -12.85 -5.31
N SER A 115 -6.95 -14.11 -4.98
CA SER A 115 -8.30 -14.52 -4.59
C SER A 115 -8.76 -13.80 -3.33
N GLY A 116 -7.90 -13.70 -2.30
CA GLY A 116 -8.20 -12.99 -1.07
C GLY A 116 -8.46 -11.50 -1.27
N LEU A 117 -7.62 -10.83 -2.04
CA LEU A 117 -7.80 -9.43 -2.44
C LEU A 117 -9.14 -9.22 -3.19
N THR A 118 -9.49 -10.15 -4.07
CA THR A 118 -10.75 -10.10 -4.82
C THR A 118 -11.95 -10.23 -3.88
N ILE A 119 -11.92 -11.17 -2.93
CA ILE A 119 -12.97 -11.33 -1.92
C ILE A 119 -13.14 -10.05 -1.11
N ARG A 120 -12.05 -9.47 -0.58
CA ARG A 120 -12.09 -8.21 0.17
C ARG A 120 -12.67 -7.05 -0.64
N LYS A 121 -12.32 -6.97 -1.94
CA LYS A 121 -12.85 -5.97 -2.86
C LYS A 121 -14.35 -6.11 -3.09
N VAL A 122 -14.89 -7.33 -3.09
CA VAL A 122 -16.34 -7.58 -3.20
C VAL A 122 -17.06 -7.25 -1.91
N LEU A 123 -16.49 -7.61 -0.75
CA LEU A 123 -17.12 -7.40 0.55
C LEU A 123 -17.14 -5.92 0.98
N GLN A 124 -16.11 -5.14 0.62
CA GLN A 124 -15.99 -3.69 0.88
C GLN A 124 -16.18 -3.33 2.36
N LYS A 125 -17.33 -2.73 2.72
CA LYS A 125 -17.67 -2.27 4.06
C LYS A 125 -18.10 -3.43 4.97
N ASN A 126 -17.86 -3.27 6.27
CA ASN A 126 -18.12 -4.29 7.31
C ASN A 126 -17.42 -5.61 6.97
N LEU A 127 -16.18 -5.53 6.49
CA LEU A 127 -15.40 -6.68 6.02
C LEU A 127 -15.36 -7.79 7.07
N HIS A 128 -15.00 -7.46 8.32
CA HIS A 128 -14.88 -8.42 9.41
C HIS A 128 -16.18 -9.20 9.67
N ASP A 129 -17.32 -8.50 9.69
CA ASP A 129 -18.62 -9.15 9.91
C ASP A 129 -18.97 -10.07 8.73
N LYS A 130 -18.75 -9.60 7.50
CA LYS A 130 -19.06 -10.38 6.29
C LYS A 130 -18.16 -11.60 6.14
N VAL A 131 -16.87 -11.48 6.46
CA VAL A 131 -15.91 -12.60 6.39
C VAL A 131 -16.31 -13.71 7.37
N ARG A 132 -16.75 -13.36 8.59
CA ARG A 132 -17.25 -14.33 9.58
C ARG A 132 -18.48 -15.11 9.14
N LEU A 133 -19.27 -14.54 8.23
CA LEU A 133 -20.46 -15.19 7.66
C LEU A 133 -20.14 -16.11 6.47
N LEU A 134 -18.91 -16.10 5.95
CA LEU A 134 -18.53 -16.97 4.85
C LEU A 134 -18.40 -18.42 5.33
N PRO A 135 -18.84 -19.42 4.55
CA PRO A 135 -18.70 -20.83 4.87
C PRO A 135 -17.27 -21.32 4.61
N LEU A 136 -16.30 -20.69 5.28
CA LEU A 136 -14.87 -20.96 5.18
C LEU A 136 -14.32 -21.38 6.56
N PRO A 137 -13.26 -22.22 6.62
CA PRO A 137 -12.52 -22.47 7.85
C PRO A 137 -12.01 -21.19 8.50
N SER A 138 -11.94 -21.16 9.83
CA SER A 138 -11.50 -19.99 10.60
C SER A 138 -10.11 -19.48 10.20
N SER A 139 -9.19 -20.39 9.87
CA SER A 139 -7.84 -20.02 9.38
C SER A 139 -7.91 -19.20 8.10
N LEU A 140 -8.74 -19.60 7.12
CA LEU A 140 -8.92 -18.86 5.88
C LEU A 140 -9.66 -17.54 6.12
N GLN A 141 -10.55 -17.48 7.10
CA GLN A 141 -11.19 -16.21 7.49
C GLN A 141 -10.15 -15.24 8.06
N GLU A 142 -9.22 -15.72 8.90
CA GLU A 142 -8.12 -14.91 9.45
C GLU A 142 -7.17 -14.44 8.34
N ASP A 143 -6.77 -15.32 7.42
CA ASP A 143 -5.95 -14.97 6.26
C ASP A 143 -6.60 -13.89 5.39
N LEU A 144 -7.94 -13.93 5.26
CA LEU A 144 -8.68 -12.90 4.52
C LEU A 144 -8.71 -11.55 5.24
N LEU A 145 -8.56 -11.50 6.56
CA LEU A 145 -8.55 -10.27 7.35
C LEU A 145 -7.15 -9.67 7.48
N CYS A 146 -6.13 -10.51 7.64
CA CYS A 146 -4.72 -10.13 7.72
C CYS A 146 -3.95 -10.65 6.50
N LEU A 147 -3.83 -9.83 5.46
CA LEU A 147 -3.15 -10.23 4.23
C LEU A 147 -1.63 -10.17 4.35
N ALA A 148 -1.09 -9.31 5.22
CA ALA A 148 0.33 -9.27 5.52
C ALA A 148 0.67 -10.37 6.53
N ALA A 149 0.69 -11.63 6.07
CA ALA A 149 1.15 -12.76 6.86
C ALA A 149 2.69 -12.75 6.98
N HIS A 150 3.19 -13.20 8.14
CA HIS A 150 4.58 -13.20 8.63
C HIS A 150 5.66 -13.68 7.64
#